data_AF-A0A958EX60-F1
#
_entry.id   AF-A0A958EX60-F1
#
_cell.length_a   1.000
_cell.length_b   1.000
_cell.length_c   1.000
_cell.angle_alpha   90.00
_cell.angle_beta   90.00
_cell.angle_gamma   90.00
#
_symmetry.space_group_name_H-M   'P 1'
#
loop_
_entity.id
_entity.type
_entity.pdbx_description
1 polymer ?
#
loop_
_entity_poly.entity_id
_entity_poly.type
_entity_poly.pdbx_seq_one_letter_code
_entity_poly.pdbx_strand_id
1 'polypeptide(L)' 'DGLLHTEINGETVKKQTHSDSGNYIRFYDDVYKALTGKADNPVPATDGVKVMRIMEAAQESVKEKRIIGL' A
#
# COMPACT_ATOMS: atom_id res chain seq x y z
N ASP A 1 18.00 13.22 4.67
CA ASP A 1 17.85 13.24 6.15
C ASP A 1 16.83 14.28 6.55
N GLY A 2 15.93 13.92 7.45
CA GLY A 2 14.85 14.81 7.87
C GLY A 2 14.41 14.53 9.30
N LEU A 3 13.78 15.53 9.90
CA LEU A 3 13.14 15.39 11.20
C LEU A 3 11.74 14.80 11.02
N LEU A 4 11.53 13.58 11.50
CA LEU A 4 10.20 13.01 11.64
C LEU A 4 9.55 13.60 12.89
N HIS A 5 8.44 14.32 12.71
CA HIS A 5 7.58 14.77 13.80
C HIS A 5 6.15 14.29 13.55
N THR A 6 5.72 13.30 14.32
CA THR A 6 4.43 12.63 14.15
C THR A 6 3.94 12.03 15.46
N GLU A 7 2.71 11.54 15.51
CA GLU A 7 2.14 10.81 16.64
C GLU A 7 2.00 9.34 16.25
N ILE A 8 2.57 8.44 17.07
CA ILE A 8 2.49 6.99 16.87
C ILE A 8 1.91 6.40 18.15
N ASN A 9 0.74 5.75 18.04
CA ASN A 9 0.03 5.14 19.17
C ASN A 9 -0.23 6.11 20.35
N GLY A 10 -0.55 7.38 20.07
CA GLY A 10 -0.80 8.38 21.11
C GLY A 10 0.46 9.08 21.65
N GLU A 11 1.66 8.65 21.22
CA GLU A 11 2.92 9.24 21.66
C GLU A 11 3.52 10.14 20.59
N THR A 12 3.91 11.35 20.99
CA THR A 12 4.62 12.28 20.12
C THR A 12 6.04 11.78 19.85
N VAL A 13 6.30 11.39 18.62
CA VAL A 13 7.62 10.97 18.12
C VAL A 13 8.29 12.15 17.42
N LYS A 14 9.50 12.51 17.87
CA LYS A 14 10.34 13.54 17.25
C LYS A 14 11.76 13.01 17.11
N LYS A 15 12.15 12.55 15.91
CA LYS A 15 13.47 11.93 15.68
C LYS A 15 14.04 12.25 14.31
N GLN A 16 15.36 12.28 14.20
CA GLN A 16 16.02 12.28 12.90
C GLN A 16 15.82 10.93 12.21
N THR A 17 15.53 10.97 10.92
CA THR A 17 15.29 9.78 10.11
C THR A 17 15.80 9.97 8.68
N HIS A 18 15.88 8.86 7.97
CA HIS A 18 16.25 8.79 6.57
C HIS A 18 15.09 8.14 5.80
N SER A 19 14.78 8.69 4.63
CA SER A 19 13.84 8.06 3.70
C SER A 19 14.62 7.15 2.76
N ASP A 20 14.12 5.93 2.53
CA ASP A 20 14.67 5.10 1.48
C ASP A 20 14.47 5.76 0.11
N SER A 21 15.44 5.56 -0.78
CA SER A 21 15.32 6.03 -2.16
C SER A 21 14.24 5.22 -2.89
N GLY A 22 13.28 5.91 -3.50
CA GLY A 22 12.27 5.27 -4.33
C GLY A 22 12.91 4.51 -5.50
N ASN A 23 12.38 3.33 -5.81
CA ASN A 23 12.90 2.48 -6.88
C ASN A 23 11.76 1.85 -7.68
N TYR A 24 11.19 2.63 -8.61
CA TYR A 24 10.14 2.13 -9.50
C TYR A 24 10.65 1.11 -10.53
N ILE A 25 11.95 1.15 -10.90
CA ILE A 25 12.50 0.19 -11.87
C ILE A 25 12.55 -1.24 -11.31
N ARG A 26 12.65 -1.39 -9.99
CA ARG A 26 12.58 -2.68 -9.30
C ARG A 26 11.30 -3.47 -9.62
N PHE A 27 10.18 -2.79 -9.84
CA PHE A 27 8.94 -3.46 -10.23
C PHE A 27 9.14 -4.33 -11.48
N TYR A 28 9.85 -3.82 -12.49
CA TYR A 28 10.10 -4.56 -13.73
C TYR A 28 11.07 -5.72 -13.55
N ASP A 29 12.07 -5.58 -12.68
CA ASP A 29 12.96 -6.69 -12.31
C ASP A 29 12.19 -7.82 -11.61
N ASP A 30 11.27 -7.46 -10.71
CA ASP A 30 10.44 -8.44 -10.02
C ASP A 30 9.40 -9.08 -10.98
N VAL A 31 8.87 -8.34 -11.95
CA VAL A 31 8.06 -8.92 -13.05
C VAL A 31 8.89 -9.89 -13.88
N TYR A 32 10.12 -9.55 -14.25
CA TYR A 32 11.01 -10.46 -14.97
C TYR A 32 11.27 -11.76 -14.18
N LYS A 33 11.51 -11.66 -12.87
CA LYS A 33 11.67 -12.83 -12.01
C LYS A 33 10.40 -13.68 -11.98
N ALA A 34 9.23 -13.06 -11.92
CA ALA A 34 7.94 -13.76 -11.97
C ALA A 34 7.77 -14.53 -13.29
N LEU A 35 8.01 -13.87 -14.42
CA LEU A 35 7.91 -14.47 -15.76
C LEU A 35 8.92 -15.60 -16.00
N THR A 36 10.07 -15.56 -15.31
CA THR A 36 11.11 -16.60 -15.41
C THR A 36 11.00 -17.68 -14.33
N GLY A 37 9.94 -17.69 -13.54
CA GLY A 37 9.70 -18.68 -12.49
C GLY A 37 10.66 -18.58 -11.30
N LYS A 38 11.31 -17.43 -11.11
CA LYS A 38 12.29 -17.17 -10.04
C LYS A 38 11.69 -16.48 -8.81
N ALA A 39 10.51 -15.92 -8.93
CA ALA A 39 9.77 -15.27 -7.85
C ALA A 39 8.26 -15.32 -8.13
N ASP A 40 7.46 -14.92 -7.16
CA ASP A 40 6.03 -14.68 -7.37
C ASP A 40 5.79 -13.35 -8.11
N ASN A 41 4.57 -13.18 -8.63
CA ASN A 41 4.17 -11.90 -9.23
C ASN A 41 4.22 -10.79 -8.16
N PRO A 42 4.99 -9.69 -8.37
CA PRO A 42 5.14 -8.62 -7.39
C PRO A 42 3.84 -7.87 -7.08
N VAL A 43 2.89 -7.84 -8.01
CA VAL A 43 1.54 -7.29 -7.81
C VAL A 43 0.53 -8.20 -8.52
N PRO A 44 0.03 -9.24 -7.84
CA PRO A 44 -0.99 -10.13 -8.39
C PRO A 44 -2.28 -9.39 -8.71
N ALA A 45 -2.99 -9.81 -9.77
CA ALA A 45 -4.27 -9.19 -10.16
C ALA A 45 -5.32 -9.21 -9.03
N THR A 46 -5.25 -10.20 -8.13
CA THR A 46 -6.11 -10.30 -6.95
C THR A 46 -6.00 -9.11 -6.02
N ASP A 47 -4.84 -8.43 -5.96
CA ASP A 47 -4.69 -7.24 -5.12
C ASP A 47 -5.42 -6.04 -5.74
N GLY A 48 -5.44 -5.92 -7.07
CA GLY A 48 -6.31 -4.97 -7.77
C GLY A 48 -7.80 -5.21 -7.47
N VAL A 49 -8.23 -6.47 -7.44
CA VAL A 49 -9.61 -6.84 -7.07
C VAL A 49 -9.94 -6.42 -5.64
N LYS A 50 -9.03 -6.63 -4.68
CA LYS A 50 -9.22 -6.20 -3.28
C LYS A 50 -9.35 -4.68 -3.18
N VAL A 51 -8.56 -3.91 -3.93
CA VAL A 51 -8.67 -2.45 -3.97
C VAL A 51 -10.03 -2.02 -4.51
N MET A 52 -10.49 -2.62 -5.61
CA MET A 52 -11.82 -2.32 -6.16
C MET A 52 -12.94 -2.62 -5.16
N ARG A 53 -12.86 -3.74 -4.44
CA ARG A 53 -13.84 -4.10 -3.38
C ARG A 53 -13.92 -3.05 -2.28
N ILE A 54 -12.78 -2.49 -1.86
CA ILE A 54 -12.75 -1.41 -0.86
C ILE A 54 -13.39 -0.14 -1.45
N MET A 55 -13.09 0.20 -2.70
CA MET A 55 -13.68 1.37 -3.37
C MET A 55 -15.20 1.27 -3.49
N GLU A 56 -15.72 0.10 -3.86
CA GLU A 56 -17.16 -0.17 -3.94
C GLU A 56 -17.82 -0.04 -2.56
N ALA A 57 -17.23 -0.64 -1.52
CA ALA A 57 -17.73 -0.52 -0.15
C ALA A 57 -17.72 0.93 0.36
N ALA A 58 -16.72 1.73 -0.04
CA ALA A 58 -16.69 3.16 0.29
C ALA A 58 -17.83 3.94 -0.39
N GLN A 59 -18.13 3.62 -1.65
CA GLN A 59 -19.27 4.22 -2.36
C GLN A 59 -20.61 3.81 -1.74
N GLU A 60 -20.79 2.54 -1.40
CA GLU A 60 -21.98 2.02 -0.72
C GLU A 60 -22.16 2.66 0.66
N SER A 61 -21.08 2.80 1.43
CA SER A 61 -21.07 3.46 2.74
C SER A 61 -21.63 4.89 2.67
N VAL A 62 -21.18 5.69 1.70
CA VAL A 62 -21.66 7.06 1.50
C VAL A 62 -23.13 7.08 1.08
N LYS A 63 -23.52 6.19 0.17
CA LYS A 63 -24.89 6.09 -0.34
C LYS A 63 -25.87 5.71 0.77
N GLU A 64 -25.51 4.76 1.63
CA GLU A 64 -26.39 4.20 2.66
C GLU A 64 -26.22 4.86 4.04
N LYS A 65 -25.19 5.70 4.21
CA LYS A 65 -24.85 6.34 5.49
C LYS A 65 -24.66 5.34 6.63
N ARG A 66 -24.08 4.17 6.33
CA ARG A 66 -23.74 3.13 7.31
C ARG A 66 -22.39 2.47 7.01
N ILE A 67 -21.84 1.80 8.00
CA ILE A 67 -20.62 1.00 7.87
C ILE A 67 -20.90 -0.21 6.96
N ILE A 68 -20.00 -0.46 6.00
CA ILE A 68 -19.98 -1.65 5.14
C ILE A 68 -18.84 -2.57 5.61
N GLY A 69 -19.15 -3.83 5.90
CA GLY A 69 -18.15 -4.84 6.31
C GLY A 69 -17.47 -5.49 5.10
N LEU A 70 -16.20 -5.88 5.26
CA LEU A 70 -15.35 -6.49 4.22
C LEU A 70 -14.81 -7.86 4.66
#